data_AF-A0A3G5T9I7-F1
#
_entry.id   AF-A0A3G5T9I7-F1
#
_cell.length_a   1.000
_cell.length_b   1.000
_cell.length_c   1.000
_cell.angle_alpha   90.00
_cell.angle_beta   90.00
_cell.angle_gamma   90.00
#
_symmetry.space_group_name_H-M   'P 1'
#
loop_
_entity.id
_entity.type
_entity.pdbx_description
1 polymer ?
#
loop_
_entity_poly.entity_id
_entity_poly.type
_entity_poly.pdbx_seq_one_letter_code
_entity_poly.pdbx_strand_id
1 'polypeptide(L)' 'MSTGMKLLIGAGGVLLAWMLLPFWFVLLVLVGLPVAAYLMLDDSQRRRLKGHARRRSIDH' A
#
# COMPACT_ATOMS: atom_id res chain seq x y z
N MET A 1 -18.69 5.60 -4.90
CA MET A 1 -17.69 5.96 -5.94
C MET A 1 -17.62 4.88 -6.99
N SER A 2 -17.74 5.23 -8.28
CA SER A 2 -17.57 4.28 -9.38
C SER A 2 -16.13 3.77 -9.46
N THR A 3 -15.93 2.58 -10.02
CA THR A 3 -14.60 1.99 -10.23
C THR A 3 -13.71 2.92 -11.06
N GLY A 4 -14.26 3.55 -12.10
CA GLY A 4 -13.55 4.54 -12.90
C GLY A 4 -13.09 5.76 -12.10
N MET A 5 -13.92 6.28 -11.19
CA MET A 5 -13.55 7.42 -10.34
C MET A 5 -12.37 7.07 -9.40
N LYS A 6 -12.37 5.87 -8.81
CA LYS A 6 -11.25 5.42 -7.97
C LYS A 6 -9.94 5.31 -8.77
N LEU A 7 -10.05 4.80 -10.00
CA LEU A 7 -8.92 4.64 -10.91
C LEU A 7 -8.35 6.00 -11.33
N LEU A 8 -9.21 6.96 -11.67
CA LEU A 8 -8.80 8.32 -12.02
C LEU A 8 -8.07 9.00 -10.86
N ILE A 9 -8.59 8.87 -9.63
CA ILE A 9 -7.96 9.46 -8.44
C ILE A 9 -6.60 8.80 -8.17
N GLY A 10 -6.52 7.47 -8.21
CA GLY A 10 -5.27 6.74 -7.99
C GLY A 10 -4.21 7.06 -9.05
N ALA A 11 -4.59 6.99 -10.33
CA ALA A 11 -3.67 7.27 -11.44
C ALA A 11 -3.22 8.74 -11.45
N GLY A 12 -4.14 9.68 -11.21
CA GLY A 12 -3.81 11.11 -11.11
C GLY A 12 -2.82 11.40 -9.97
N GLY A 13 -3.02 10.77 -8.80
CA GLY A 13 -2.10 10.90 -7.67
C GLY A 13 -0.69 10.40 -7.99
N VAL A 14 -0.57 9.25 -8.67
CA VAL A 14 0.73 8.70 -9.09
C VAL A 14 1.44 9.61 -10.08
N LEU A 15 0.73 10.12 -11.08
CA LEU A 15 1.29 11.00 -12.11
C LEU A 15 1.77 12.33 -11.50
N LEU A 16 0.98 12.93 -10.62
CA LEU A 16 1.35 14.17 -9.93
C LEU A 16 2.55 13.97 -9.01
N ALA A 17 2.60 12.85 -8.27
CA ALA A 17 3.75 12.52 -7.45
C ALA A 17 5.02 12.35 -8.29
N TRP A 18 4.93 11.67 -9.44
CA TRP A 18 6.06 11.49 -10.35
C TRP A 18 6.55 12.82 -10.97
N MET A 19 5.63 13.75 -11.24
CA MET A 19 5.97 15.04 -11.85
C MET A 19 6.55 16.05 -10.84
N LEU A 20 6.09 16.04 -9.59
CA LEU A 20 6.40 17.06 -8.59
C LEU A 20 7.48 16.65 -7.60
N LEU A 21 7.70 15.34 -7.37
CA LEU A 21 8.62 14.85 -6.36
C LEU A 21 9.88 14.26 -7.00
N PRO A 22 11.06 14.46 -6.38
CA PRO A 22 12.25 13.72 -6.75
C PRO A 22 11.98 12.21 -6.59
N PHE A 23 12.57 11.40 -7.47
CA PHE A 23 12.37 9.94 -7.50
C PHE A 23 12.45 9.28 -6.11
N TRP A 24 13.42 9.71 -5.29
CA TRP A 24 13.62 9.18 -3.94
C TRP A 24 12.43 9.39 -3.00
N PHE A 25 11.68 10.48 -3.13
CA PHE A 25 10.48 10.72 -2.34
C PHE A 25 9.33 9.81 -2.76
N VAL A 26 9.16 9.56 -4.06
CA VAL A 26 8.18 8.60 -4.57
C VAL A 26 8.48 7.20 -4.01
N LEU A 27 9.75 6.79 -4.05
CA LEU A 27 10.20 5.51 -3.49
C LEU A 27 9.93 5.44 -1.97
N LEU A 28 10.21 6.52 -1.25
CA LEU A 28 9.96 6.60 0.20
C LEU A 28 8.47 6.51 0.52
N VAL A 29 7.58 7.08 -0.29
CA VAL A 29 6.13 6.92 -0.09
C VAL A 29 5.71 5.48 -0.39
N LEU A 30 6.18 4.90 -1.50
CA LEU A 30 5.82 3.53 -1.89
C LEU A 30 6.27 2.47 -0.89
N VAL A 31 7.40 2.66 -0.20
CA VAL A 31 7.93 1.71 0.78
C VAL A 31 7.63 2.14 2.22
N GLY A 32 7.89 3.40 2.52
CA GLY A 32 7.74 3.97 3.85
C GLY A 32 6.29 4.02 4.31
N LEU A 33 5.32 4.29 3.42
CA LEU A 33 3.91 4.31 3.82
C LEU A 33 3.42 2.91 4.22
N PRO A 34 3.65 1.82 3.45
CA PRO A 34 3.37 0.46 3.93
C PRO A 34 4.14 0.05 5.17
N VAL A 35 5.42 0.41 5.28
CA VAL A 35 6.23 0.08 6.46
C VAL A 35 5.70 0.78 7.71
N ALA A 36 5.44 2.08 7.64
CA ALA A 36 4.88 2.85 8.74
C ALA A 36 3.49 2.34 9.12
N ALA A 37 2.63 2.07 8.13
CA ALA A 37 1.33 1.46 8.36
C ALA A 37 1.46 0.10 9.07
N TYR A 38 2.38 -0.75 8.62
CA TYR A 38 2.64 -2.05 9.26
C TYR A 38 3.14 -1.90 10.69
N LEU A 39 4.00 -0.91 10.96
CA LEU A 39 4.50 -0.65 12.30
C LEU A 39 3.40 -0.10 13.22
N MET A 40 2.48 0.70 12.69
CA MET A 40 1.30 1.19 13.41
C MET A 40 0.23 0.14 13.66
N LEU A 41 0.25 -1.01 12.96
CA LEU A 41 -0.69 -2.10 13.24
C LEU A 41 -0.48 -2.66 14.64
N ASP A 42 -1.60 -2.90 15.34
CA ASP A 42 -1.59 -3.67 16.57
C ASP A 42 -1.15 -5.12 16.33
N ASP A 43 -0.58 -5.73 17.36
CA ASP A 43 -0.08 -7.11 17.27
C ASP A 43 -1.16 -8.12 16.87
N SER A 44 -2.42 -7.88 17.22
CA SER A 44 -3.55 -8.72 16.82
C SER A 44 -3.78 -8.68 15.29
N GLN A 45 -3.66 -7.49 14.67
CA GLN A 45 -3.79 -7.30 13.22
C GLN A 45 -2.57 -7.88 12.49
N ARG A 46 -1.37 -7.66 13.03
CA ARG A 46 -0.11 -8.22 12.51
C ARG A 46 -0.13 -9.74 12.49
N ARG A 47 -0.62 -10.38 13.56
CA ARG A 47 -0.78 -11.83 13.66
C ARG A 47 -1.83 -12.36 12.69
N ARG A 48 -2.96 -11.66 12.51
CA ARG A 48 -3.99 -12.03 11.52
C ARG A 48 -3.47 -11.95 10.09
N LEU A 49 -2.70 -10.92 9.75
CA LEU A 49 -2.07 -10.78 8.43
C LEU A 49 -1.08 -11.91 8.15
N LYS A 50 -0.20 -12.24 9.11
CA LYS A 50 0.71 -13.39 9.01
C LYS A 50 -0.06 -14.72 8.89
N GLY A 51 -1.15 -14.87 9.64
CA GLY A 51 -2.01 -16.06 9.60
C GLY A 51 -2.75 -16.24 8.27
N HIS A 52 -3.30 -15.16 7.69
CA HIS A 52 -3.96 -15.20 6.38
C HIS A 52 -2.98 -15.43 5.23
N ALA A 53 -1.75 -14.89 5.33
CA ALA A 53 -0.69 -15.19 4.36
C ALA A 53 -0.36 -16.69 4.35
N ARG A 54 -0.26 -17.32 5.52
CA ARG A 54 0.01 -18.75 5.65
C ARG A 54 -1.14 -19.66 5.22
N ARG A 55 -2.39 -19.24 5.39
CA ARG A 55 -3.55 -20.03 4.88
C ARG A 55 -3.62 -20.01 3.36
N ARG A 56 -3.43 -18.85 2.73
CA ARG A 56 -3.44 -18.74 1.26
C ARG A 56 -2.34 -19.56 0.59
N SER A 57 -1.18 -19.74 1.22
CA SER A 57 -0.08 -20.53 0.64
C SER A 57 -0.31 -22.05 0.68
N ILE A 58 -1.33 -22.54 1.38
CA ILE A 58 -1.64 -23.99 1.48
C ILE A 58 -2.76 -24.38 0.51
N ASP A 59 -3.56 -23.40 0.04
CA ASP A 59 -4.65 -23.59 -0.94
C ASP A 59 -4.19 -23.41 -2.41
N HIS A 60 -2.93 -23.75 -2.72
CA HIS A 60 -2.35 -23.75 -4.07
C HIS A 60 -1.80 -25.14 -4.38
#